data_AF-A0A8C4E4L8-F1
#
_entry.id   AF-A0A8C4E4L8-F1
#
_cell.length_a   1.000
_cell.length_b   1.000
_cell.length_c   1.000
_cell.angle_alpha   90.00
_cell.angle_beta   90.00
_cell.angle_gamma   90.00
#
_symmetry.space_group_name_H-M   'P 1'
#
loop_
_entity.id
_entity.type
_entity.pdbx_description
1 polymer ?
#
loop_
_entity_poly.entity_id
_entity_poly.type
_entity_poly.pdbx_seq_one_letter_code
_entity_poly.pdbx_strand_id
1 'polypeptide(L)'
;MSKIDKMSILGVRSFGIEDKDKQVISFFNPLTVLVGPNGAGKTTIIECLKYATSGELPPGSKGGAFVHDPKDAHETDVRAQIRLLFTDVNGEKVTIHRSMSCTQKAKNYSFKSLEQVITRMKDGEKVSLSSKCGELDREMISSLGVSKPVLNNVIFCHQEESNWPLCEGKALKDKFDSIFAATNKCKNINIHMPFRLKVLPLMLYITVVPHMLHIKFYNNLQNRLMDIDMKLGKIMKLDNDIKALDSRKKQMEQDNKELEETMEQVFQGSDEQLQEIYQNHQRTVREKERRLTECQKELEKAGRECQRLNRVKSDLLVEQGRLQLEADRHTQSIKSRDTQVRSLSSYLEMEGYDRPPFTTLQLESFHSHVTQRLEQEEETVSQVMADLQEKEQQKQQSIDEMRDKKTGLERTVELKRDLQGKKQQELRNIRAELQRLEGSSSRLQELENELAKVERDLQSAVQSSNVEELKAEVEELQREKAELDRTQRQLDKEMEMLNTHTTARTQMDMLKRDKTEKEEQVRKIKSRHSEDLVSLLGHFPNKKELEDWIYAKSKEINGTRDRLSKLKLVRSIYMKLHLRNYTLPLVFVFFFLRSVSCKAPVLYLVLVLESLISVL
;
A
#
# COMPACT_ATOMS: atom_id res chain seq x y z
N MET A 1 -27.92 59.18 -41.25
CA MET A 1 -27.29 58.08 -42.02
C MET A 1 -26.86 57.04 -41.02
N SER A 2 -27.36 55.81 -41.17
CA SER A 2 -27.04 54.69 -40.29
C SER A 2 -25.57 54.29 -40.40
N LYS A 3 -24.98 53.85 -39.28
CA LYS A 3 -23.61 53.33 -39.21
C LYS A 3 -23.44 52.39 -38.03
N ILE A 4 -22.53 51.43 -38.14
CA ILE A 4 -22.15 50.56 -37.02
C ILE A 4 -21.02 51.23 -36.25
N ASP A 5 -21.10 51.26 -34.91
CA ASP A 5 -20.12 51.93 -34.05
C ASP A 5 -19.19 50.94 -33.36
N LYS A 6 -19.75 49.95 -32.64
CA LYS A 6 -18.98 48.93 -31.90
C LYS A 6 -19.70 47.59 -31.86
N MET A 7 -18.95 46.50 -31.75
CA MET A 7 -19.48 45.17 -31.45
C MET A 7 -18.67 44.51 -30.34
N SER A 8 -19.31 43.76 -29.45
CA SER A 8 -18.60 42.82 -28.55
C SER A 8 -19.01 41.38 -28.81
N ILE A 9 -18.04 40.47 -28.82
CA ILE A 9 -18.21 39.04 -29.06
C ILE A 9 -17.75 38.28 -27.80
N LEU A 10 -18.54 37.29 -27.39
CA LEU A 10 -18.21 36.32 -26.32
C LEU A 10 -18.79 34.95 -26.69
N GLY A 11 -18.00 33.87 -26.53
CA GLY A 11 -18.43 32.48 -26.71
C GLY A 11 -18.78 32.05 -28.15
N VAL A 12 -18.34 32.77 -29.18
CA VAL A 12 -18.62 32.47 -30.60
C VAL A 12 -17.38 31.86 -31.26
N ARG A 13 -17.48 30.65 -31.82
CA ARG A 13 -16.36 29.86 -32.37
C ARG A 13 -15.08 29.98 -31.51
N SER A 14 -14.00 30.57 -32.03
CA SER A 14 -12.70 30.71 -31.33
C SER A 14 -12.63 31.85 -30.30
N PHE A 15 -13.69 32.65 -30.12
CA PHE A 15 -13.77 33.61 -29.02
C PHE A 15 -14.14 32.86 -27.74
N GLY A 16 -13.35 33.06 -26.68
CA GLY A 16 -13.50 32.39 -25.39
C GLY A 16 -14.82 32.69 -24.67
N ILE A 17 -15.11 31.94 -23.62
CA ILE A 17 -16.42 31.90 -22.95
C ILE A 17 -16.48 32.69 -21.64
N GLU A 18 -15.34 33.06 -21.04
CA GLU A 18 -15.29 33.83 -19.80
C GLU A 18 -15.40 35.34 -20.08
N ASP A 19 -15.97 36.12 -19.15
CA ASP A 19 -16.09 37.59 -19.32
C ASP A 19 -14.75 38.31 -19.55
N LYS A 20 -13.61 37.70 -19.16
CA LYS A 20 -12.25 38.18 -19.45
C LYS A 20 -11.86 38.06 -20.94
N ASP A 21 -12.42 37.09 -21.64
CA ASP A 21 -12.11 36.77 -23.05
C ASP A 21 -12.89 37.65 -24.03
N LYS A 22 -13.85 38.41 -23.52
CA LYS A 22 -14.82 39.24 -24.26
C LYS A 22 -14.14 40.30 -25.12
N GLN A 23 -14.09 40.06 -26.43
CA GLN A 23 -13.46 40.99 -27.37
C GLN A 23 -14.41 42.12 -27.76
N VAL A 24 -13.89 43.34 -27.88
CA VAL A 24 -14.65 44.54 -28.27
C VAL A 24 -13.99 45.20 -29.48
N ILE A 25 -14.73 45.27 -30.59
CA ILE A 25 -14.31 45.81 -31.88
C ILE A 25 -14.99 47.16 -32.05
N SER A 26 -14.21 48.19 -32.43
CA SER A 26 -14.75 49.49 -32.83
C SER A 26 -14.63 49.63 -34.35
N PHE A 27 -15.67 50.14 -34.99
CA PHE A 27 -15.71 50.35 -36.43
C PHE A 27 -15.43 51.82 -36.75
N PHE A 28 -14.61 52.03 -37.77
CA PHE A 28 -14.13 53.33 -38.21
C PHE A 28 -14.67 53.66 -39.61
N ASN A 29 -15.03 54.92 -39.81
CA ASN A 29 -15.49 55.46 -41.08
C ASN A 29 -14.33 56.20 -41.77
N PRO A 30 -14.15 56.08 -43.10
CA PRO A 30 -14.94 55.28 -44.04
C PRO A 30 -14.51 53.79 -44.11
N LEU A 31 -13.37 53.42 -43.52
CA LEU A 31 -12.74 52.11 -43.67
C LEU A 31 -12.34 51.51 -42.32
N THR A 32 -12.65 50.22 -42.13
CA THR A 32 -12.13 49.39 -41.03
C THR A 32 -11.37 48.21 -41.63
N VAL A 33 -10.12 47.99 -41.20
CA VAL A 33 -9.24 46.93 -41.72
C VAL A 33 -9.05 45.86 -40.66
N LEU A 34 -9.31 44.58 -41.00
CA LEU A 34 -9.19 43.44 -40.10
C LEU A 34 -8.05 42.51 -40.58
N VAL A 35 -6.90 42.57 -39.90
CA VAL A 35 -5.71 41.75 -40.18
C VAL A 35 -5.46 40.69 -39.10
N GLY A 36 -4.67 39.67 -39.44
CA GLY A 36 -4.31 38.56 -38.55
C GLY A 36 -4.06 37.26 -39.34
N PRO A 37 -3.47 36.23 -38.72
CA PRO A 37 -3.17 34.96 -39.38
C PRO A 37 -4.44 34.15 -39.76
N ASN A 38 -4.25 33.04 -40.45
CA ASN A 38 -5.34 32.08 -40.70
C ASN A 38 -5.81 31.45 -39.38
N GLY A 39 -7.10 31.16 -39.26
CA GLY A 39 -7.72 30.71 -38.01
C GLY A 39 -8.02 31.80 -36.97
N ALA A 40 -7.48 33.02 -37.10
CA ALA A 40 -7.61 34.11 -36.11
C ALA A 40 -8.99 34.80 -36.05
N GLY A 41 -10.10 34.09 -36.26
CA GLY A 41 -11.47 34.60 -36.09
C GLY A 41 -11.92 35.73 -37.05
N LYS A 42 -11.09 36.15 -38.02
CA LYS A 42 -11.41 37.26 -38.95
C LYS A 42 -12.79 37.13 -39.61
N THR A 43 -13.07 35.97 -40.19
CA THR A 43 -14.35 35.68 -40.86
C THR A 43 -15.50 35.66 -39.84
N THR A 44 -15.25 35.18 -38.62
CA THR A 44 -16.24 35.14 -37.52
C THR A 44 -16.70 36.52 -37.07
N ILE A 45 -15.87 37.56 -37.19
CA ILE A 45 -16.32 38.94 -36.97
C ILE A 45 -17.44 39.31 -37.96
N ILE A 46 -17.32 38.89 -39.24
CA ILE A 46 -18.34 39.13 -40.26
C ILE A 46 -19.57 38.24 -40.05
N GLU A 47 -19.39 37.00 -39.60
CA GLU A 47 -20.50 36.12 -39.19
C GLU A 47 -21.29 36.71 -38.01
N CYS A 48 -20.61 37.30 -37.02
CA CYS A 48 -21.24 38.00 -35.91
C CYS A 48 -22.05 39.22 -36.37
N LEU A 49 -21.53 40.00 -37.34
CA LEU A 49 -22.26 41.12 -37.92
C LEU A 49 -23.50 40.66 -38.71
N LYS A 50 -23.40 39.58 -39.50
CA LYS A 50 -24.53 38.96 -40.20
C LYS A 50 -25.60 38.50 -39.18
N TYR A 51 -25.21 37.73 -38.18
CA TYR A 51 -26.14 37.22 -37.17
C TYR A 51 -26.77 38.34 -36.33
N ALA A 52 -26.00 39.36 -35.92
CA ALA A 52 -26.51 40.50 -35.18
C ALA A 52 -27.56 41.29 -35.98
N THR A 53 -27.30 41.56 -37.26
CA THR A 53 -28.17 42.39 -38.10
C THR A 53 -29.37 41.63 -38.68
N SER A 54 -29.26 40.32 -38.92
CA SER A 54 -30.30 39.55 -39.62
C SER A 54 -30.76 38.25 -38.95
N GLY A 55 -30.17 37.85 -37.82
CA GLY A 55 -30.52 36.61 -37.12
C GLY A 55 -30.16 35.30 -37.85
N GLU A 56 -29.55 35.36 -39.03
CA GLU A 56 -29.12 34.17 -39.78
C GLU A 56 -27.77 33.65 -39.31
N LEU A 57 -27.71 32.35 -39.01
CA LEU A 57 -26.47 31.63 -38.76
C LEU A 57 -25.64 31.48 -40.06
N PRO A 58 -24.30 31.43 -39.97
CA PRO A 58 -23.45 31.12 -41.11
C PRO A 58 -23.71 29.72 -41.70
N PRO A 59 -23.35 29.48 -42.97
CA PRO A 59 -23.42 28.16 -43.59
C PRO A 59 -22.59 27.12 -42.81
N GLY A 60 -22.90 25.84 -43.01
CA GLY A 60 -22.34 24.71 -42.25
C GLY A 60 -22.77 24.63 -40.78
N SER A 61 -23.09 25.75 -40.12
CA SER A 61 -23.22 25.83 -38.65
C SER A 61 -24.54 25.30 -38.06
N LYS A 62 -25.31 24.54 -38.85
CA LYS A 62 -26.54 23.86 -38.40
C LYS A 62 -26.18 22.76 -37.38
N GLY A 63 -26.52 22.99 -36.12
CA GLY A 63 -26.26 22.06 -35.02
C GLY A 63 -25.61 22.71 -33.80
N GLY A 64 -24.93 23.84 -33.98
CA GLY A 64 -24.36 24.62 -32.87
C GLY A 64 -22.95 25.16 -33.08
N ALA A 65 -22.25 24.74 -34.14
CA ALA A 65 -20.84 25.07 -34.43
C ALA A 65 -20.53 26.57 -34.71
N PHE A 66 -21.47 27.47 -34.46
CA PHE A 66 -21.24 28.91 -34.37
C PHE A 66 -20.92 29.35 -32.93
N VAL A 67 -21.46 28.66 -31.93
CA VAL A 67 -21.05 28.78 -30.52
C VAL A 67 -19.70 28.06 -30.33
N HIS A 68 -18.88 28.52 -29.40
CA HIS A 68 -17.68 27.81 -28.94
C HIS A 68 -18.04 26.39 -28.48
N ASP A 69 -17.24 25.37 -28.81
CA ASP A 69 -17.64 23.98 -28.56
C ASP A 69 -17.65 23.68 -27.04
N PRO A 70 -18.75 23.14 -26.49
CA PRO A 70 -18.80 22.65 -25.10
C PRO A 70 -17.64 21.73 -24.70
N LYS A 71 -17.12 20.90 -25.62
CA LYS A 71 -15.95 20.05 -25.32
C LYS A 71 -14.68 20.86 -25.08
N ASP A 72 -14.43 21.86 -25.93
CA ASP A 72 -13.22 22.69 -25.89
C ASP A 72 -13.25 23.62 -24.66
N ALA A 73 -14.45 24.07 -24.28
CA ALA A 73 -14.72 24.79 -23.03
C ALA A 73 -14.76 23.91 -21.76
N HIS A 74 -14.76 22.58 -21.91
CA HIS A 74 -14.99 21.60 -20.83
C HIS A 74 -16.33 21.81 -20.07
N GLU A 75 -17.34 22.32 -20.77
CA GLU A 75 -18.65 22.76 -20.28
C GLU A 75 -19.80 21.91 -20.84
N THR A 76 -21.00 22.03 -20.26
CA THR A 76 -22.20 21.28 -20.76
C THR A 76 -23.23 22.14 -21.49
N ASP A 77 -23.34 23.44 -21.15
CA ASP A 77 -24.16 24.45 -21.86
C ASP A 77 -23.33 25.72 -22.08
N VAL A 78 -22.65 25.82 -23.22
CA VAL A 78 -21.90 27.03 -23.56
C VAL A 78 -22.84 28.11 -24.07
N ARG A 79 -22.65 29.35 -23.60
CA ARG A 79 -23.44 30.51 -23.98
C ARG A 79 -22.60 31.50 -24.77
N ALA A 80 -23.17 32.01 -25.86
CA ALA A 80 -22.59 33.06 -26.67
C ALA A 80 -23.42 34.35 -26.57
N GLN A 81 -22.72 35.48 -26.59
CA GLN A 81 -23.32 36.81 -26.58
C GLN A 81 -22.67 37.68 -27.67
N ILE A 82 -23.50 38.29 -28.51
CA ILE A 82 -23.09 39.32 -29.46
C ILE A 82 -23.86 40.60 -29.11
N ARG A 83 -23.14 41.69 -28.82
CA ARG A 83 -23.74 43.01 -28.62
C ARG A 83 -23.29 43.94 -29.73
N LEU A 84 -24.22 44.61 -30.41
CA LEU A 84 -23.94 45.54 -31.49
C LEU A 84 -24.48 46.92 -31.11
N LEU A 85 -23.59 47.91 -31.02
CA LEU A 85 -23.91 49.33 -30.90
C LEU A 85 -23.84 49.94 -32.30
N PHE A 86 -24.91 50.60 -32.71
CA PHE A 86 -24.99 51.28 -34.00
C PHE A 86 -25.79 52.58 -33.87
N THR A 87 -25.58 53.48 -34.81
CA THR A 87 -26.38 54.69 -35.02
C THR A 87 -27.42 54.37 -36.11
N ASP A 88 -28.69 54.66 -35.85
CA ASP A 88 -29.79 54.35 -36.76
C ASP A 88 -29.92 55.37 -37.92
N VAL A 89 -30.96 55.22 -38.76
CA VAL A 89 -31.25 56.16 -39.85
C VAL A 89 -31.51 57.59 -39.36
N ASN A 90 -32.14 57.75 -38.19
CA ASN A 90 -32.51 59.03 -37.57
C ASN A 90 -31.33 59.73 -36.88
N GLY A 91 -30.30 58.97 -36.49
CA GLY A 91 -29.14 59.46 -35.73
C GLY A 91 -29.10 59.03 -34.26
N GLU A 92 -30.06 58.22 -33.82
CA GLU A 92 -30.12 57.70 -32.46
C GLU A 92 -29.18 56.51 -32.25
N LYS A 93 -28.64 56.37 -31.03
CA LYS A 93 -27.81 55.21 -30.66
C LYS A 93 -28.67 54.05 -30.17
N VAL A 94 -28.60 52.95 -30.90
CA VAL A 94 -29.29 51.70 -30.62
C VAL A 94 -28.26 50.65 -30.24
N THR A 95 -28.49 49.93 -29.13
CA THR A 95 -27.72 48.74 -28.78
C THR A 95 -28.63 47.52 -28.89
N ILE A 96 -28.20 46.49 -29.60
CA ILE A 96 -28.84 45.17 -29.54
C ILE A 96 -27.95 44.15 -28.85
N HIS A 97 -28.57 43.18 -28.22
CA HIS A 97 -27.93 42.05 -27.57
C HIS A 97 -28.59 40.76 -28.02
N ARG A 98 -27.86 39.94 -28.80
CA ARG A 98 -28.29 38.60 -29.19
C ARG A 98 -27.57 37.57 -28.33
N SER A 99 -28.34 36.77 -27.60
CA SER A 99 -27.84 35.66 -26.79
C SER A 99 -28.24 34.33 -27.41
N MET A 100 -27.40 33.30 -27.25
CA MET A 100 -27.67 31.93 -27.70
C MET A 100 -26.91 30.93 -26.81
N SER A 101 -27.31 29.65 -26.80
CA SER A 101 -26.53 28.58 -26.19
C SER A 101 -26.39 27.35 -27.08
N CYS A 102 -25.38 26.54 -26.79
CA CYS A 102 -25.17 25.22 -27.36
C CYS A 102 -25.00 24.22 -26.21
N THR A 103 -26.05 23.42 -25.97
CA THR A 103 -26.00 22.35 -24.96
C THR A 103 -25.49 21.06 -25.59
N GLN A 104 -24.48 20.41 -25.00
CA GLN A 104 -24.06 19.08 -25.43
C GLN A 104 -25.06 18.02 -24.92
N LYS A 105 -25.50 17.12 -25.80
CA LYS A 105 -26.29 15.93 -25.44
C LYS A 105 -25.50 14.67 -25.85
N ALA A 106 -25.90 13.51 -25.31
CA ALA A 106 -25.15 12.25 -25.39
C ALA A 106 -24.71 11.77 -26.80
N LYS A 107 -25.29 12.28 -27.89
CA LYS A 107 -24.82 12.05 -29.28
C LYS A 107 -24.79 13.29 -30.17
N ASN A 108 -25.54 14.34 -29.84
CA ASN A 108 -25.77 15.52 -30.70
C ASN A 108 -25.61 16.82 -29.89
N TYR A 109 -25.24 17.91 -30.55
CA TYR A 109 -25.34 19.26 -29.99
C TYR A 109 -26.76 19.83 -30.14
N SER A 110 -27.09 20.82 -29.30
CA SER A 110 -28.44 21.38 -29.20
C SER A 110 -28.40 22.91 -29.11
N PHE A 111 -28.25 23.56 -30.28
CA PHE A 111 -28.35 25.01 -30.40
C PHE A 111 -29.72 25.58 -29.97
N LYS A 112 -29.71 26.73 -29.28
CA LYS A 112 -30.89 27.55 -28.97
C LYS A 112 -30.55 29.03 -29.11
N SER A 113 -31.36 29.80 -29.84
CA SER A 113 -31.42 31.25 -29.60
C SER A 113 -32.09 31.50 -28.25
N LEU A 114 -31.51 32.37 -27.43
CA LEU A 114 -32.07 32.78 -26.14
C LEU A 114 -32.86 34.10 -26.30
N GLU A 115 -33.22 34.73 -25.19
CA GLU A 115 -33.81 36.06 -25.17
C GLU A 115 -32.92 37.08 -25.89
N GLN A 116 -33.55 38.01 -26.62
CA GLN A 116 -32.89 39.07 -27.39
C GLN A 116 -33.34 40.43 -26.84
N VAL A 117 -32.42 41.36 -26.64
CA VAL A 117 -32.72 42.67 -26.04
C VAL A 117 -32.32 43.79 -26.99
N ILE A 118 -33.17 44.81 -27.10
CA ILE A 118 -32.87 46.08 -27.77
C ILE A 118 -32.95 47.23 -26.75
N THR A 119 -31.93 48.07 -26.72
CA THR A 119 -31.84 49.26 -25.87
C THR A 119 -31.74 50.49 -26.74
N ARG A 120 -32.61 51.48 -26.49
CA ARG A 120 -32.54 52.83 -27.09
C ARG A 120 -32.38 53.87 -25.99
N MET A 121 -31.86 55.04 -26.37
CA MET A 121 -32.02 56.25 -25.57
C MET A 121 -33.41 56.82 -25.83
N LYS A 122 -34.18 57.14 -24.78
CA LYS A 122 -35.41 57.95 -24.87
C LYS A 122 -35.37 58.97 -23.75
N ASP A 123 -35.60 60.24 -24.08
CA ASP A 123 -35.70 61.34 -23.10
C ASP A 123 -34.48 61.46 -22.15
N GLY A 124 -33.32 60.94 -22.57
CA GLY A 124 -32.08 60.86 -21.79
C GLY A 124 -31.81 59.51 -21.11
N GLU A 125 -32.83 58.66 -20.94
CA GLU A 125 -32.71 57.35 -20.26
C GLU A 125 -32.56 56.16 -21.23
N LYS A 126 -32.02 55.04 -20.72
CA LYS A 126 -31.79 53.81 -21.48
C LYS A 126 -32.95 52.82 -21.37
N VAL A 127 -33.98 53.01 -22.19
CA VAL A 127 -35.10 52.08 -22.28
C VAL A 127 -34.65 50.78 -22.96
N SER A 128 -34.69 49.67 -22.23
CA SER A 128 -34.35 48.33 -22.72
C SER A 128 -35.60 47.46 -22.82
N LEU A 129 -35.81 46.83 -23.98
CA LEU A 129 -36.95 45.99 -24.30
C LEU A 129 -36.48 44.58 -24.68
N SER A 130 -37.05 43.56 -24.05
CA SER A 130 -36.99 42.19 -24.57
C SER A 130 -37.87 42.08 -25.81
N SER A 131 -37.40 41.34 -26.83
CA SER A 131 -38.10 41.18 -28.10
C SER A 131 -37.89 39.79 -28.68
N LYS A 132 -38.89 39.25 -29.39
CA LYS A 132 -38.73 37.96 -30.08
C LYS A 132 -37.76 38.11 -31.25
N CYS A 133 -37.02 37.06 -31.58
CA CYS A 133 -36.00 37.10 -32.66
C CYS A 133 -36.54 37.70 -33.97
N GLY A 134 -37.74 37.31 -34.41
CA GLY A 134 -38.37 37.80 -35.64
C GLY A 134 -39.05 39.17 -35.55
N GLU A 135 -39.11 39.78 -34.37
CA GLU A 135 -39.46 41.19 -34.16
C GLU A 135 -38.19 42.04 -34.22
N LEU A 136 -37.14 41.65 -33.49
CA LEU A 136 -35.81 42.29 -33.54
C LEU A 136 -35.22 42.34 -34.96
N ASP A 137 -35.36 41.26 -35.74
CA ASP A 137 -34.94 41.23 -37.16
C ASP A 137 -35.61 42.34 -38.00
N ARG A 138 -36.89 42.65 -37.75
CA ARG A 138 -37.61 43.73 -38.46
C ARG A 138 -37.13 45.09 -38.00
N GLU A 139 -36.92 45.23 -36.70
CA GLU A 139 -36.45 46.47 -36.09
C GLU A 139 -35.04 46.83 -36.55
N MET A 140 -34.16 45.83 -36.79
CA MET A 140 -32.84 46.01 -37.40
C MET A 140 -32.92 46.47 -38.87
N ILE A 141 -33.78 45.86 -39.68
CA ILE A 141 -34.03 46.28 -41.08
C ILE A 141 -34.48 47.74 -41.13
N SER A 142 -35.43 48.11 -40.25
CA SER A 142 -35.96 49.47 -40.12
C SER A 142 -34.87 50.46 -39.67
N SER A 143 -34.18 50.16 -38.57
CA SER A 143 -33.19 51.05 -37.95
C SER A 143 -31.93 51.25 -38.80
N LEU A 144 -31.53 50.24 -39.59
CA LEU A 144 -30.40 50.37 -40.52
C LEU A 144 -30.81 50.95 -41.88
N GLY A 145 -32.09 50.88 -42.26
CA GLY A 145 -32.59 51.31 -43.58
C GLY A 145 -32.21 50.37 -44.73
N VAL A 146 -31.90 49.10 -44.44
CA VAL A 146 -31.40 48.12 -45.43
C VAL A 146 -32.15 46.80 -45.32
N SER A 147 -32.58 46.23 -46.45
CA SER A 147 -33.33 44.97 -46.49
C SER A 147 -32.46 43.76 -46.09
N LYS A 148 -33.08 42.76 -45.44
CA LYS A 148 -32.42 41.51 -45.02
C LYS A 148 -31.69 40.78 -46.18
N PRO A 149 -32.23 40.69 -47.40
CA PRO A 149 -31.49 40.13 -48.54
C PRO A 149 -30.21 40.90 -48.92
N VAL A 150 -30.20 42.24 -48.78
CA VAL A 150 -29.00 43.06 -49.03
C VAL A 150 -27.98 42.92 -47.89
N LEU A 151 -28.45 42.90 -46.63
CA LEU A 151 -27.60 42.60 -45.48
C LEU A 151 -26.89 41.23 -45.64
N ASN A 152 -27.60 40.20 -46.12
CA ASN A 152 -27.11 38.81 -46.09
C ASN A 152 -26.36 38.35 -47.36
N ASN A 153 -26.62 38.95 -48.52
CA ASN A 153 -25.98 38.60 -49.79
C ASN A 153 -24.96 39.65 -50.28
N VAL A 154 -25.04 40.90 -49.79
CA VAL A 154 -24.21 42.01 -50.30
C VAL A 154 -23.30 42.58 -49.21
N ILE A 155 -23.85 43.02 -48.07
CA ILE A 155 -23.07 43.72 -47.03
C ILE A 155 -22.26 42.74 -46.17
N PHE A 156 -22.92 41.74 -45.59
CA PHE A 156 -22.30 40.67 -44.80
C PHE A 156 -22.42 39.34 -45.54
N CYS A 157 -22.00 39.33 -46.80
CA CYS A 157 -21.90 38.10 -47.58
C CYS A 157 -20.89 37.14 -46.92
N HIS A 158 -21.22 35.85 -46.84
CA HIS A 158 -20.31 34.87 -46.24
C HIS A 158 -19.15 34.56 -47.19
N GLN A 159 -17.96 34.26 -46.65
CA GLN A 159 -16.76 33.99 -47.46
C GLN A 159 -16.97 32.85 -48.47
N GLU A 160 -17.63 31.76 -48.05
CA GLU A 160 -17.98 30.62 -48.91
C GLU A 160 -19.06 30.94 -49.95
N GLU A 161 -19.92 31.93 -49.67
CA GLU A 161 -21.00 32.37 -50.58
C GLU A 161 -20.58 33.55 -51.47
N SER A 162 -19.39 34.12 -51.30
CA SER A 162 -18.93 35.35 -51.96
C SER A 162 -19.03 35.30 -53.50
N ASN A 163 -18.82 34.11 -54.09
CA ASN A 163 -18.92 33.87 -55.53
C ASN A 163 -20.36 33.68 -56.04
N TRP A 164 -21.41 33.96 -55.24
CA TRP A 164 -22.80 33.77 -55.66
C TRP A 164 -23.22 34.47 -56.98
N PRO A 165 -22.63 35.60 -57.42
CA PRO A 165 -22.94 36.18 -58.74
C PRO A 165 -22.53 35.28 -59.92
N LEU A 166 -21.72 34.26 -59.68
CA LEU A 166 -21.25 33.27 -60.66
C LEU A 166 -22.02 31.93 -60.58
N CYS A 167 -23.02 31.82 -59.71
CA CYS A 167 -23.83 30.61 -59.58
C CYS A 167 -24.76 30.37 -60.79
N GLU A 168 -25.21 29.12 -60.93
CA GLU A 168 -26.17 28.70 -61.95
C GLU A 168 -27.45 29.55 -61.94
N GLY A 169 -28.04 29.76 -63.13
CA GLY A 169 -29.07 30.77 -63.37
C GLY A 169 -30.30 30.71 -62.46
N LYS A 170 -30.65 29.54 -61.89
CA LYS A 170 -31.71 29.44 -60.89
C LYS A 170 -31.30 30.07 -59.55
N ALA A 171 -30.19 29.63 -58.96
CA ALA A 171 -29.72 30.14 -57.67
C ALA A 171 -29.33 31.63 -57.74
N LEU A 172 -28.77 32.05 -58.88
CA LEU A 172 -28.51 33.45 -59.19
C LEU A 172 -29.81 34.26 -59.22
N LYS A 173 -30.83 33.80 -59.95
CA LYS A 173 -32.14 34.45 -60.02
C LYS A 173 -32.82 34.52 -58.65
N ASP A 174 -32.84 33.43 -57.88
CA ASP A 174 -33.47 33.38 -56.56
C ASP A 174 -32.86 34.44 -55.62
N LYS A 175 -31.54 34.67 -55.67
CA LYS A 175 -30.88 35.77 -54.94
C LYS A 175 -31.25 37.15 -55.50
N PHE A 176 -31.25 37.36 -56.82
CA PHE A 176 -31.68 38.61 -57.45
C PHE A 176 -33.13 39.00 -57.11
N ASP A 177 -34.10 38.08 -57.28
CA ASP A 177 -35.52 38.30 -56.99
C ASP A 177 -35.74 38.64 -55.50
N SER A 178 -34.91 38.10 -54.60
CA SER A 178 -34.92 38.44 -53.17
C SER A 178 -34.38 39.86 -52.89
N ILE A 179 -33.30 40.28 -53.56
CA ILE A 179 -32.67 41.60 -53.39
C ILE A 179 -33.58 42.72 -53.91
N PHE A 180 -34.17 42.52 -55.09
CA PHE A 180 -35.03 43.53 -55.74
C PHE A 180 -36.52 43.41 -55.39
N ALA A 181 -36.89 42.46 -54.50
CA ALA A 181 -38.24 42.26 -53.97
C ALA A 181 -39.36 42.15 -55.04
N ALA A 182 -39.05 41.54 -56.19
CA ALA A 182 -39.95 41.46 -57.35
C ALA A 182 -41.32 40.84 -57.00
N THR A 183 -41.32 39.87 -56.08
CA THR A 183 -42.51 39.17 -55.56
C THR A 183 -43.55 40.06 -54.87
N ASN A 184 -43.20 41.28 -54.46
CA ASN A 184 -44.16 42.24 -53.89
C ASN A 184 -44.80 43.17 -54.93
N LYS A 185 -44.12 43.50 -56.05
CA LYS A 185 -44.74 44.28 -57.13
C LYS A 185 -45.64 43.42 -58.03
N CYS A 186 -45.27 42.18 -58.30
CA CYS A 186 -46.06 41.28 -59.16
C CYS A 186 -47.42 40.85 -58.57
N LYS A 187 -47.70 41.11 -57.28
CA LYS A 187 -49.00 40.78 -56.66
C LYS A 187 -50.13 41.78 -56.98
N ASN A 188 -49.81 43.00 -57.39
CA ASN A 188 -50.81 44.05 -57.63
C ASN A 188 -51.36 44.09 -59.08
N ILE A 189 -51.07 43.07 -59.90
CA ILE A 189 -51.55 42.98 -61.30
C ILE A 189 -52.68 41.94 -61.46
N ASN A 190 -52.82 40.99 -60.53
CA ASN A 190 -53.85 39.94 -60.58
C ASN A 190 -55.15 40.34 -59.85
N ILE A 191 -55.78 41.45 -60.25
CA ILE A 191 -57.15 41.79 -59.85
C ILE A 191 -57.98 42.27 -61.05
N HIS A 192 -58.43 41.32 -61.87
CA HIS A 192 -59.78 41.40 -62.46
C HIS A 192 -60.31 40.01 -62.86
N MET A 193 -61.63 39.86 -62.77
CA MET A 193 -62.43 38.68 -63.16
C MET A 193 -62.19 37.36 -62.41
N PRO A 194 -63.12 37.04 -61.49
CA PRO A 194 -63.68 35.69 -61.47
C PRO A 194 -65.21 35.70 -61.33
N PHE A 195 -65.94 34.92 -62.14
CA PHE A 195 -67.00 34.03 -61.63
C PHE A 195 -67.39 32.90 -62.62
N ARG A 196 -68.28 32.00 -62.15
CA ARG A 196 -68.36 30.56 -62.50
C ARG A 196 -69.62 30.11 -63.29
N LEU A 197 -69.37 29.33 -64.35
CA LEU A 197 -69.85 27.94 -64.59
C LEU A 197 -71.32 27.63 -64.99
N LYS A 198 -71.49 26.48 -65.71
CA LYS A 198 -72.72 25.74 -66.15
C LYS A 198 -73.40 26.34 -67.42
N VAL A 199 -74.12 25.61 -68.30
CA VAL A 199 -74.76 24.25 -68.33
C VAL A 199 -74.60 23.58 -69.73
N LEU A 200 -74.85 22.26 -69.86
CA LEU A 200 -75.02 21.41 -71.08
C LEU A 200 -76.29 20.53 -70.88
N PRO A 201 -76.95 19.87 -71.89
CA PRO A 201 -76.72 19.76 -73.36
C PRO A 201 -78.02 19.77 -74.27
N LEU A 202 -77.91 19.30 -75.53
CA LEU A 202 -78.81 18.34 -76.25
C LEU A 202 -79.59 18.76 -77.54
N MET A 203 -79.82 17.75 -78.41
CA MET A 203 -80.65 17.62 -79.64
C MET A 203 -80.10 18.19 -80.99
N LEU A 204 -80.37 17.64 -82.20
CA LEU A 204 -80.52 16.29 -82.81
C LEU A 204 -81.38 16.39 -84.12
N TYR A 205 -81.23 15.46 -85.08
CA TYR A 205 -81.93 15.26 -86.39
C TYR A 205 -81.37 16.03 -87.61
N ILE A 206 -81.41 15.55 -88.88
CA ILE A 206 -82.02 14.34 -89.49
C ILE A 206 -81.15 13.73 -90.65
N THR A 207 -81.51 12.53 -91.10
CA THR A 207 -80.83 11.64 -92.08
C THR A 207 -81.15 11.85 -93.58
N VAL A 208 -80.11 11.84 -94.45
CA VAL A 208 -79.80 10.87 -95.56
C VAL A 208 -80.76 10.64 -96.78
N VAL A 209 -80.30 11.08 -98.00
CA VAL A 209 -80.40 10.42 -99.37
C VAL A 209 -81.81 10.31 -100.03
N PRO A 210 -82.06 10.09 -101.37
CA PRO A 210 -81.23 9.96 -102.60
C PRO A 210 -81.57 10.82 -103.88
N HIS A 211 -80.60 10.86 -104.82
CA HIS A 211 -80.64 10.85 -106.32
C HIS A 211 -81.73 11.51 -107.23
N MET A 212 -81.23 12.41 -108.11
CA MET A 212 -80.98 12.17 -109.55
C MET A 212 -82.11 12.08 -110.62
N LEU A 213 -83.16 12.93 -110.59
CA LEU A 213 -83.93 13.25 -111.83
C LEU A 213 -83.88 14.72 -112.29
N HIS A 214 -83.36 15.65 -111.47
CA HIS A 214 -83.44 17.09 -111.75
C HIS A 214 -82.30 17.70 -112.60
N ILE A 215 -81.29 16.90 -112.97
CA ILE A 215 -79.95 17.39 -113.37
C ILE A 215 -79.95 18.32 -114.60
N LYS A 216 -80.73 18.04 -115.65
CA LYS A 216 -80.74 18.90 -116.86
C LYS A 216 -81.37 20.27 -116.63
N PHE A 217 -82.37 20.38 -115.75
CA PHE A 217 -82.98 21.67 -115.40
C PHE A 217 -82.11 22.42 -114.38
N TYR A 218 -81.50 21.68 -113.44
CA TYR A 218 -80.48 22.22 -112.53
C TYR A 218 -79.32 22.86 -113.29
N ASN A 219 -78.67 22.16 -114.23
CA ASN A 219 -77.49 22.68 -114.93
C ASN A 219 -77.73 24.03 -115.65
N ASN A 220 -78.92 24.27 -116.22
CA ASN A 220 -79.21 25.57 -116.84
C ASN A 220 -79.34 26.69 -115.80
N LEU A 221 -80.08 26.43 -114.72
CA LEU A 221 -80.19 27.34 -113.58
C LEU A 221 -78.84 27.57 -112.90
N GLN A 222 -78.03 26.53 -112.77
CA GLN A 222 -76.72 26.55 -112.11
C GLN A 222 -75.70 27.36 -112.92
N ASN A 223 -75.71 27.26 -114.26
CA ASN A 223 -74.88 28.11 -115.13
C ASN A 223 -75.31 29.58 -115.05
N ARG A 224 -76.63 29.87 -115.01
CA ARG A 224 -77.12 31.26 -114.81
C ARG A 224 -76.82 31.78 -113.40
N LEU A 225 -76.89 30.92 -112.39
CA LEU A 225 -76.55 31.24 -111.01
C LEU A 225 -75.05 31.54 -110.90
N MET A 226 -74.18 30.76 -111.55
CA MET A 226 -72.73 31.01 -111.59
C MET A 226 -72.38 32.33 -112.30
N ASP A 227 -73.03 32.69 -113.41
CA ASP A 227 -72.80 34.00 -114.05
C ASP A 227 -73.28 35.17 -113.18
N ILE A 228 -74.43 35.00 -112.49
CA ILE A 228 -74.90 35.98 -111.48
C ILE A 228 -73.92 36.06 -110.31
N ASP A 229 -73.45 34.94 -109.77
CA ASP A 229 -72.54 34.89 -108.62
C ASP A 229 -71.13 35.42 -108.96
N MET A 230 -70.64 35.18 -110.19
CA MET A 230 -69.43 35.82 -110.72
C MET A 230 -69.59 37.34 -110.87
N LYS A 231 -70.79 37.84 -111.22
CA LYS A 231 -71.08 39.28 -111.28
C LYS A 231 -71.23 39.87 -109.88
N LEU A 232 -71.89 39.16 -108.97
CA LEU A 232 -72.10 39.56 -107.58
C LEU A 232 -70.76 39.59 -106.81
N GLY A 233 -69.89 38.61 -107.02
CA GLY A 233 -68.52 38.60 -106.52
C GLY A 233 -67.62 39.70 -107.11
N LYS A 234 -67.84 40.13 -108.35
CA LYS A 234 -67.20 41.34 -108.91
C LYS A 234 -67.72 42.62 -108.25
N ILE A 235 -69.04 42.72 -108.04
CA ILE A 235 -69.66 43.85 -107.33
C ILE A 235 -69.18 43.92 -105.88
N MET A 236 -69.10 42.80 -105.16
CA MET A 236 -68.55 42.74 -103.80
C MET A 236 -67.08 43.15 -103.74
N LYS A 237 -66.26 42.82 -104.75
CA LYS A 237 -64.89 43.34 -104.83
C LYS A 237 -64.87 44.86 -105.01
N LEU A 238 -65.60 45.39 -105.98
CA LEU A 238 -65.68 46.83 -106.22
C LEU A 238 -66.25 47.61 -105.02
N ASP A 239 -67.25 47.07 -104.33
CA ASP A 239 -67.82 47.65 -103.11
C ASP A 239 -66.80 47.66 -101.95
N ASN A 240 -66.02 46.59 -101.77
CA ASN A 240 -64.91 46.56 -100.81
C ASN A 240 -63.77 47.52 -101.19
N ASP A 241 -63.42 47.60 -102.47
CA ASP A 241 -62.38 48.52 -102.99
C ASP A 241 -62.82 49.99 -102.81
N ILE A 242 -64.09 50.30 -103.09
CA ILE A 242 -64.69 51.62 -102.83
C ILE A 242 -64.67 51.96 -101.35
N LYS A 243 -65.05 51.03 -100.46
CA LYS A 243 -65.00 51.22 -98.99
C LYS A 243 -63.58 51.43 -98.47
N ALA A 244 -62.60 50.71 -99.02
CA ALA A 244 -61.19 50.88 -98.69
C ALA A 244 -60.66 52.25 -99.16
N LEU A 245 -61.03 52.68 -100.36
CA LEU A 245 -60.66 53.99 -100.91
C LEU A 245 -61.33 55.16 -100.18
N ASP A 246 -62.61 55.07 -99.84
CA ASP A 246 -63.34 56.08 -99.06
C ASP A 246 -62.79 56.18 -97.62
N SER A 247 -62.47 55.04 -97.00
CA SER A 247 -61.81 55.01 -95.68
C SER A 247 -60.42 55.63 -95.73
N ARG A 248 -59.62 55.32 -96.77
CA ARG A 248 -58.30 55.94 -96.99
C ARG A 248 -58.40 57.44 -97.30
N LYS A 249 -59.42 57.85 -98.05
CA LYS A 249 -59.69 59.27 -98.33
C LYS A 249 -59.98 60.02 -97.03
N LYS A 250 -60.89 59.51 -96.21
CA LYS A 250 -61.23 60.10 -94.90
C LYS A 250 -60.04 60.16 -93.96
N GLN A 251 -59.18 59.13 -93.95
CA GLN A 251 -57.93 59.19 -93.19
C GLN A 251 -57.05 60.34 -93.67
N MET A 252 -56.76 60.45 -94.98
CA MET A 252 -55.91 61.53 -95.52
C MET A 252 -56.54 62.93 -95.36
N GLU A 253 -57.87 63.06 -95.44
CA GLU A 253 -58.58 64.32 -95.15
C GLU A 253 -58.48 64.71 -93.66
N GLN A 254 -58.46 63.72 -92.75
CA GLN A 254 -58.24 63.97 -91.33
C GLN A 254 -56.77 64.23 -91.00
N ASP A 255 -55.83 63.46 -91.56
CA ASP A 255 -54.38 63.66 -91.43
C ASP A 255 -53.98 65.08 -91.87
N ASN A 256 -54.50 65.55 -93.02
CA ASN A 256 -54.28 66.92 -93.48
C ASN A 256 -54.86 67.96 -92.51
N LYS A 257 -56.06 67.74 -91.97
CA LYS A 257 -56.70 68.68 -91.04
C LYS A 257 -55.97 68.75 -89.68
N GLU A 258 -55.45 67.62 -89.19
CA GLU A 258 -54.63 67.56 -87.98
C GLU A 258 -53.25 68.22 -88.21
N LEU A 259 -52.70 68.17 -89.43
CA LEU A 259 -51.52 68.94 -89.83
C LEU A 259 -51.82 70.45 -89.92
N GLU A 260 -52.92 70.86 -90.56
CA GLU A 260 -53.34 72.27 -90.63
C GLU A 260 -53.59 72.87 -89.23
N GLU A 261 -54.17 72.10 -88.30
CA GLU A 261 -54.39 72.52 -86.90
C GLU A 261 -53.12 72.55 -86.04
N THR A 262 -52.03 71.88 -86.45
CA THR A 262 -50.74 71.87 -85.72
C THR A 262 -49.65 72.73 -86.36
N MET A 263 -49.85 73.27 -87.56
CA MET A 263 -48.92 74.17 -88.24
C MET A 263 -49.05 75.63 -87.74
N GLU A 264 -48.27 76.00 -86.71
CA GLU A 264 -48.19 77.39 -86.22
C GLU A 264 -47.78 78.42 -87.29
N GLN A 265 -47.07 78.01 -88.34
CA GLN A 265 -46.68 78.85 -89.47
C GLN A 265 -46.78 78.09 -90.79
N VAL A 266 -47.67 78.52 -91.68
CA VAL A 266 -47.74 78.04 -93.07
C VAL A 266 -46.72 78.80 -93.92
N PHE A 267 -45.86 78.08 -94.64
CA PHE A 267 -44.87 78.68 -95.53
C PHE A 267 -45.55 79.25 -96.79
N GLN A 268 -45.19 80.49 -97.17
CA GLN A 268 -45.84 81.25 -98.25
C GLN A 268 -44.97 81.44 -99.50
N GLY A 269 -43.82 80.78 -99.59
CA GLY A 269 -42.95 80.77 -100.78
C GLY A 269 -43.23 79.61 -101.73
N SER A 270 -42.40 79.44 -102.78
CA SER A 270 -42.51 78.29 -103.69
C SER A 270 -41.95 77.00 -103.06
N ASP A 271 -42.37 75.84 -103.59
CA ASP A 271 -41.85 74.53 -103.16
C ASP A 271 -40.32 74.45 -103.24
N GLU A 272 -39.70 75.12 -104.21
CA GLU A 272 -38.24 75.17 -104.37
C GLU A 272 -37.58 75.92 -103.22
N GLN A 273 -38.17 77.04 -102.80
CA GLN A 273 -37.71 77.84 -101.65
C GLN A 273 -37.90 77.06 -100.34
N LEU A 274 -39.02 76.36 -100.19
CA LEU A 274 -39.26 75.47 -99.06
C LEU A 274 -38.21 74.35 -99.00
N GLN A 275 -37.89 73.75 -100.15
CA GLN A 275 -36.93 72.66 -100.26
C GLN A 275 -35.48 73.14 -100.02
N GLU A 276 -35.11 74.36 -100.41
CA GLU A 276 -33.82 74.96 -100.04
C GLU A 276 -33.75 75.24 -98.53
N ILE A 277 -34.77 75.86 -97.94
CA ILE A 277 -34.84 76.14 -96.50
C ILE A 277 -34.76 74.84 -95.70
N TYR A 278 -35.47 73.79 -96.14
CA TYR A 278 -35.42 72.46 -95.55
C TYR A 278 -34.02 71.83 -95.62
N GLN A 279 -33.33 71.93 -96.76
CA GLN A 279 -31.93 71.46 -96.88
C GLN A 279 -30.97 72.23 -95.97
N ASN A 280 -31.10 73.56 -95.89
CA ASN A 280 -30.27 74.40 -95.02
C ASN A 280 -30.57 74.15 -93.53
N HIS A 281 -31.83 73.87 -93.18
CA HIS A 281 -32.21 73.40 -91.85
C HIS A 281 -31.59 72.04 -91.54
N GLN A 282 -31.69 71.04 -92.44
CA GLN A 282 -31.06 69.74 -92.25
C GLN A 282 -29.53 69.84 -92.08
N ARG A 283 -28.84 70.69 -92.86
CA ARG A 283 -27.40 70.98 -92.67
C ARG A 283 -27.12 71.51 -91.26
N THR A 284 -27.94 72.45 -90.79
CA THR A 284 -27.84 73.06 -89.45
C THR A 284 -28.10 72.06 -88.33
N VAL A 285 -29.07 71.15 -88.51
CA VAL A 285 -29.36 70.07 -87.55
C VAL A 285 -28.17 69.12 -87.45
N ARG A 286 -27.66 68.60 -88.58
CA ARG A 286 -26.51 67.66 -88.60
C ARG A 286 -25.25 68.26 -87.95
N GLU A 287 -24.99 69.55 -88.16
CA GLU A 287 -23.88 70.26 -87.51
C GLU A 287 -24.09 70.41 -85.99
N LYS A 288 -25.32 70.67 -85.54
CA LYS A 288 -25.66 70.71 -84.10
C LYS A 288 -25.57 69.33 -83.44
N GLU A 289 -26.06 68.28 -84.11
CA GLU A 289 -25.95 66.87 -83.66
C GLU A 289 -24.49 66.43 -83.54
N ARG A 290 -23.67 66.80 -84.52
CA ARG A 290 -22.22 66.59 -84.47
C ARG A 290 -21.59 67.28 -83.27
N ARG A 291 -21.83 68.57 -83.06
CA ARG A 291 -21.30 69.33 -81.91
C ARG A 291 -21.78 68.78 -80.58
N LEU A 292 -23.04 68.35 -80.49
CA LEU A 292 -23.57 67.68 -79.31
C LEU A 292 -22.81 66.38 -79.01
N THR A 293 -22.53 65.58 -80.04
CA THR A 293 -21.76 64.33 -79.94
C THR A 293 -20.30 64.59 -79.52
N GLU A 294 -19.68 65.67 -80.02
CA GLU A 294 -18.32 66.08 -79.63
C GLU A 294 -18.29 66.57 -78.16
N CYS A 295 -19.23 67.43 -77.75
CA CYS A 295 -19.39 67.87 -76.37
C CYS A 295 -19.66 66.72 -75.38
N GLN A 296 -20.47 65.72 -75.78
CA GLN A 296 -20.72 64.52 -74.98
C GLN A 296 -19.44 63.71 -74.74
N LYS A 297 -18.58 63.55 -75.77
CA LYS A 297 -17.30 62.86 -75.65
C LYS A 297 -16.32 63.57 -74.71
N GLU A 298 -16.27 64.91 -74.75
CA GLU A 298 -15.46 65.68 -73.80
C GLU A 298 -16.03 65.64 -72.37
N LEU A 299 -17.36 65.66 -72.20
CA LEU A 299 -18.00 65.47 -70.90
C LEU A 299 -17.69 64.10 -70.29
N GLU A 300 -17.72 63.02 -71.08
CA GLU A 300 -17.29 61.70 -70.61
C GLU A 300 -15.81 61.65 -70.25
N LYS A 301 -14.92 62.28 -71.04
CA LYS A 301 -13.47 62.35 -70.72
C LYS A 301 -13.24 63.08 -69.40
N ALA A 302 -13.87 64.24 -69.20
CA ALA A 302 -13.82 64.99 -67.96
C ALA A 302 -14.40 64.19 -66.78
N GLY A 303 -15.49 63.45 -67.00
CA GLY A 303 -16.07 62.53 -66.01
C GLY A 303 -15.11 61.40 -65.61
N ARG A 304 -14.46 60.74 -66.58
CA ARG A 304 -13.44 59.70 -66.35
C ARG A 304 -12.24 60.26 -65.58
N GLU A 305 -11.75 61.45 -65.94
CA GLU A 305 -10.63 62.09 -65.25
C GLU A 305 -10.99 62.55 -63.83
N CYS A 306 -12.19 63.10 -63.63
CA CYS A 306 -12.71 63.43 -62.31
C CYS A 306 -12.82 62.17 -61.40
N GLN A 307 -13.26 61.02 -61.95
CA GLN A 307 -13.24 59.76 -61.22
C GLN A 307 -11.81 59.30 -60.88
N ARG A 308 -10.85 59.45 -61.81
CA ARG A 308 -9.43 59.12 -61.57
C ARG A 308 -8.84 59.97 -60.44
N LEU A 309 -9.04 61.29 -60.49
CA LEU A 309 -8.56 62.24 -59.49
C LEU A 309 -9.21 62.01 -58.11
N ASN A 310 -10.49 61.65 -58.05
CA ASN A 310 -11.15 61.31 -56.78
C ASN A 310 -10.62 60.02 -56.14
N ARG A 311 -10.16 59.03 -56.93
CA ARG A 311 -9.44 57.85 -56.40
C ARG A 311 -8.12 58.28 -55.77
N VAL A 312 -7.26 58.95 -56.54
CA VAL A 312 -5.95 59.45 -56.06
C VAL A 312 -6.10 60.32 -54.80
N LYS A 313 -7.12 61.20 -54.75
CA LYS A 313 -7.44 62.00 -53.55
C LYS A 313 -7.81 61.13 -52.35
N SER A 314 -8.58 60.06 -52.55
CA SER A 314 -8.95 59.14 -51.48
C SER A 314 -7.74 58.37 -50.96
N ASP A 315 -6.87 57.89 -51.85
CA ASP A 315 -5.64 57.18 -51.51
C ASP A 315 -4.68 58.07 -50.70
N LEU A 316 -4.51 59.33 -51.13
CA LEU A 316 -3.69 60.34 -50.42
C LEU A 316 -4.26 60.71 -49.04
N LEU A 317 -5.59 60.75 -48.88
CA LEU A 317 -6.23 60.98 -47.58
C LEU A 317 -6.01 59.81 -46.60
N VAL A 318 -5.96 58.56 -47.11
CA VAL A 318 -5.63 57.38 -46.30
C VAL A 318 -4.17 57.44 -45.83
N GLU A 319 -3.23 57.74 -46.73
CA GLU A 319 -1.81 57.90 -46.35
C GLU A 319 -1.58 59.10 -45.42
N GLN A 320 -2.27 60.22 -45.61
CA GLN A 320 -2.23 61.34 -44.67
C GLN A 320 -2.70 60.93 -43.27
N GLY A 321 -3.81 60.18 -43.17
CA GLY A 321 -4.31 59.66 -41.91
C GLY A 321 -3.34 58.66 -41.25
N ARG A 322 -2.69 57.81 -42.05
CA ARG A 322 -1.67 56.85 -41.57
C ARG A 322 -0.45 57.58 -41.00
N LEU A 323 0.09 58.56 -41.74
CA LEU A 323 1.25 59.34 -41.33
C LEU A 323 0.96 60.23 -40.12
N GLN A 324 -0.25 60.81 -40.01
CA GLN A 324 -0.65 61.57 -38.83
C GLN A 324 -0.69 60.68 -37.58
N LEU A 325 -1.30 59.49 -37.67
CA LEU A 325 -1.37 58.55 -36.54
C LEU A 325 0.02 58.03 -36.13
N GLU A 326 0.93 57.88 -37.09
CA GLU A 326 2.33 57.53 -36.85
C GLU A 326 3.10 58.67 -36.14
N ALA A 327 2.89 59.93 -36.54
CA ALA A 327 3.46 61.11 -35.89
C ALA A 327 2.88 61.37 -34.48
N ASP A 328 1.57 61.18 -34.29
CA ASP A 328 0.90 61.31 -32.99
C ASP A 328 1.42 60.24 -32.02
N ARG A 329 1.55 58.99 -32.49
CA ARG A 329 2.15 57.89 -31.72
C ARG A 329 3.59 58.17 -31.34
N HIS A 330 4.42 58.64 -32.28
CA HIS A 330 5.81 59.01 -32.00
C HIS A 330 5.90 60.15 -30.96
N THR A 331 5.02 61.14 -31.06
CA THR A 331 4.90 62.24 -30.09
C THR A 331 4.50 61.73 -28.70
N GLN A 332 3.61 60.74 -28.61
CA GLN A 332 3.25 60.09 -27.34
C GLN A 332 4.41 59.26 -26.78
N SER A 333 5.16 58.55 -27.62
CA SER A 333 6.36 57.81 -27.22
C SER A 333 7.46 58.71 -26.66
N ILE A 334 7.72 59.87 -27.28
CA ILE A 334 8.65 60.89 -26.74
C ILE A 334 8.19 61.36 -25.36
N LYS A 335 6.90 61.73 -25.20
CA LYS A 335 6.34 62.16 -23.90
C LYS A 335 6.45 61.07 -22.83
N SER A 336 6.26 59.80 -23.18
CA SER A 336 6.41 58.66 -22.26
C SER A 336 7.87 58.47 -21.83
N ARG A 337 8.79 58.42 -22.81
CA ARG A 337 10.25 58.32 -22.58
C ARG A 337 10.74 59.43 -21.65
N ASP A 338 10.35 60.66 -21.94
CA ASP A 338 10.80 61.83 -21.19
C ASP A 338 10.17 61.92 -19.80
N THR A 339 8.96 61.37 -19.62
CA THR A 339 8.37 61.19 -18.28
C THR A 339 9.13 60.13 -17.48
N GLN A 340 9.49 59.01 -18.10
CA GLN A 340 10.25 57.92 -17.49
C GLN A 340 11.67 58.36 -17.10
N VAL A 341 12.42 59.01 -18.01
CA VAL A 341 13.76 59.54 -17.74
C VAL A 341 13.72 60.52 -16.57
N ARG A 342 12.78 61.48 -16.54
CA ARG A 342 12.62 62.37 -15.38
C ARG A 342 12.34 61.58 -14.09
N SER A 343 11.39 60.62 -14.11
CA SER A 343 11.06 59.87 -12.89
C SER A 343 12.23 59.03 -12.36
N LEU A 344 13.04 58.46 -13.26
CA LEU A 344 14.19 57.64 -12.88
C LEU A 344 15.38 58.52 -12.45
N SER A 345 15.64 59.64 -13.13
CA SER A 345 16.64 60.62 -12.69
C SER A 345 16.33 61.18 -11.30
N SER A 346 15.06 61.48 -11.01
CA SER A 346 14.63 61.95 -9.68
C SER A 346 14.69 60.87 -8.60
N TYR A 347 14.65 59.59 -8.97
CA TYR A 347 14.82 58.46 -8.03
C TYR A 347 16.31 58.16 -7.78
N LEU A 348 17.16 58.37 -8.78
CA LEU A 348 18.62 58.17 -8.72
C LEU A 348 19.39 59.45 -8.34
N GLU A 349 18.69 60.52 -7.91
CA GLU A 349 19.24 61.82 -7.55
C GLU A 349 20.15 62.46 -8.63
N MET A 350 19.86 62.19 -9.90
CA MET A 350 20.63 62.65 -11.06
C MET A 350 20.19 64.04 -11.56
N GLU A 351 21.06 65.04 -11.42
CA GLU A 351 20.83 66.40 -11.91
C GLU A 351 20.75 66.51 -13.45
N GLY A 352 20.07 67.56 -13.94
CA GLY A 352 20.04 67.94 -15.37
C GLY A 352 18.87 67.39 -16.19
N TYR A 353 17.98 66.60 -15.56
CA TYR A 353 16.90 65.85 -16.22
C TYR A 353 15.48 66.31 -15.81
N ASP A 354 15.33 67.50 -15.22
CA ASP A 354 14.03 68.02 -14.78
C ASP A 354 13.13 68.51 -15.93
N ARG A 355 13.73 68.95 -17.04
CA ARG A 355 13.07 69.74 -18.09
C ARG A 355 13.13 69.06 -19.47
N PRO A 356 12.09 68.29 -19.84
CA PRO A 356 11.91 67.76 -21.19
C PRO A 356 11.35 68.84 -22.14
N PRO A 357 11.41 68.64 -23.48
CA PRO A 357 11.90 67.44 -24.15
C PRO A 357 13.43 67.29 -24.09
N PHE A 358 13.91 66.05 -23.92
CA PHE A 358 15.35 65.80 -23.85
C PHE A 358 15.98 65.64 -25.23
N THR A 359 17.16 66.24 -25.40
CA THR A 359 18.01 66.06 -26.58
C THR A 359 18.64 64.66 -26.62
N THR A 360 19.04 64.19 -27.80
CA THR A 360 19.70 62.88 -27.95
C THR A 360 20.94 62.75 -27.07
N LEU A 361 21.78 63.80 -27.01
CA LEU A 361 22.99 63.84 -26.20
C LEU A 361 22.70 63.73 -24.68
N GLN A 362 21.62 64.35 -24.20
CA GLN A 362 21.17 64.17 -22.81
C GLN A 362 20.73 62.72 -22.56
N LEU A 363 20.06 62.07 -23.52
CA LEU A 363 19.58 60.70 -23.35
C LEU A 363 20.70 59.66 -23.42
N GLU A 364 21.69 59.88 -24.29
CA GLU A 364 22.93 59.09 -24.36
C GLU A 364 23.73 59.24 -23.06
N SER A 365 23.88 60.47 -22.57
CA SER A 365 24.48 60.76 -21.25
C SER A 365 23.71 60.06 -20.12
N PHE A 366 22.38 60.20 -20.07
CA PHE A 366 21.53 59.56 -19.07
C PHE A 366 21.72 58.05 -19.05
N HIS A 367 21.66 57.40 -20.21
CA HIS A 367 21.87 55.96 -20.33
C HIS A 367 23.28 55.56 -19.88
N SER A 368 24.31 56.31 -20.25
CA SER A 368 25.68 56.03 -19.83
C SER A 368 25.85 56.10 -18.30
N HIS A 369 25.28 57.11 -17.64
CA HIS A 369 25.35 57.25 -16.18
C HIS A 369 24.52 56.17 -15.46
N VAL A 370 23.33 55.83 -15.96
CA VAL A 370 22.50 54.75 -15.38
C VAL A 370 23.16 53.38 -15.55
N THR A 371 23.75 53.08 -16.71
CA THR A 371 24.50 51.84 -16.94
C THR A 371 25.73 51.77 -16.04
N GLN A 372 26.55 52.83 -15.98
CA GLN A 372 27.71 52.87 -15.09
C GLN A 372 27.32 52.72 -13.61
N ARG A 373 26.18 53.28 -13.18
CA ARG A 373 25.72 53.09 -11.81
C ARG A 373 25.21 51.67 -11.55
N LEU A 374 24.52 51.05 -12.51
CA LEU A 374 24.11 49.65 -12.40
C LEU A 374 25.33 48.72 -12.28
N GLU A 375 26.35 48.91 -13.13
CA GLU A 375 27.61 48.15 -13.07
C GLU A 375 28.31 48.30 -11.71
N GLN A 376 28.30 49.50 -11.11
CA GLN A 376 28.83 49.73 -9.75
C GLN A 376 28.04 48.95 -8.68
N GLU A 377 26.70 48.94 -8.73
CA GLU A 377 25.90 48.22 -7.74
C GLU A 377 25.94 46.70 -7.95
N GLU A 378 26.11 46.23 -9.18
CA GLU A 378 26.36 44.81 -9.47
C GLU A 378 27.74 44.37 -8.93
N GLU A 379 28.76 45.24 -8.99
CA GLU A 379 30.07 44.97 -8.38
C GLU A 379 29.99 44.98 -6.84
N THR A 380 29.36 45.98 -6.21
CA THR A 380 29.24 46.02 -4.73
C THR A 380 28.44 44.83 -4.19
N VAL A 381 27.36 44.43 -4.86
CA VAL A 381 26.59 43.22 -4.51
C VAL A 381 27.44 41.96 -4.68
N SER A 382 28.23 41.87 -5.75
CA SER A 382 29.14 40.73 -5.97
C SER A 382 30.25 40.64 -4.91
N GLN A 383 30.85 41.78 -4.54
CA GLN A 383 31.84 41.86 -3.46
C GLN A 383 31.22 41.42 -2.12
N VAL A 384 30.06 41.98 -1.75
CA VAL A 384 29.35 41.63 -0.49
C VAL A 384 28.95 40.15 -0.45
N MET A 385 28.53 39.55 -1.57
CA MET A 385 28.23 38.12 -1.63
C MET A 385 29.47 37.25 -1.38
N ALA A 386 30.62 37.58 -1.98
CA ALA A 386 31.88 36.87 -1.72
C ALA A 386 32.30 37.02 -0.24
N ASP A 387 32.20 38.24 0.29
CA ASP A 387 32.49 38.58 1.69
C ASP A 387 31.61 37.79 2.68
N LEU A 388 30.36 37.49 2.32
CA LEU A 388 29.43 36.68 3.11
C LEU A 388 29.71 35.18 2.97
N GLN A 389 30.03 34.70 1.76
CA GLN A 389 30.37 33.30 1.50
C GLN A 389 31.64 32.87 2.25
N GLU A 390 32.68 33.73 2.30
CA GLU A 390 33.88 33.42 3.09
C GLU A 390 33.55 33.32 4.59
N LYS A 391 32.76 34.28 5.12
CA LYS A 391 32.33 34.27 6.52
C LYS A 391 31.46 33.05 6.84
N GLU A 392 30.59 32.61 5.93
CA GLU A 392 29.82 31.38 6.05
C GLU A 392 30.75 30.15 6.09
N GLN A 393 31.72 30.06 5.19
CA GLN A 393 32.70 28.97 5.15
C GLN A 393 33.53 28.89 6.44
N GLN A 394 34.01 30.03 6.96
CA GLN A 394 34.71 30.12 8.25
C GLN A 394 33.82 29.64 9.41
N LYS A 395 32.51 29.98 9.41
CA LYS A 395 31.58 29.48 10.44
C LYS A 395 31.30 27.98 10.28
N GLN A 396 31.20 27.46 9.07
CA GLN A 396 31.01 26.03 8.83
C GLN A 396 32.21 25.21 9.32
N GLN A 397 33.44 25.64 9.04
CA GLN A 397 34.66 25.02 9.59
C GLN A 397 34.64 25.01 11.12
N SER A 398 34.27 26.13 11.76
CA SER A 398 34.13 26.21 13.22
C SER A 398 33.03 25.31 13.78
N ILE A 399 31.94 25.06 13.04
CA ILE A 399 30.88 24.12 13.42
C ILE A 399 31.40 22.68 13.36
N ASP A 400 32.15 22.31 12.32
CA ASP A 400 32.68 20.96 12.15
C ASP A 400 33.79 20.64 13.16
N GLU A 401 34.69 21.59 13.47
CA GLU A 401 35.61 21.47 14.61
C GLU A 401 34.87 21.17 15.93
N MET A 402 33.73 21.81 16.16
CA MET A 402 32.95 21.63 17.39
C MET A 402 32.17 20.31 17.38
N ARG A 403 31.78 19.79 16.20
CA ARG A 403 31.23 18.44 16.03
C ARG A 403 32.28 17.38 16.35
N ASP A 404 33.49 17.49 15.82
CA ASP A 404 34.58 16.55 16.10
C ASP A 404 34.97 16.53 17.57
N LYS A 405 35.12 17.71 18.19
CA LYS A 405 35.36 17.85 19.64
C LYS A 405 34.24 17.21 20.46
N LYS A 406 32.97 17.43 20.07
CA LYS A 406 31.80 16.79 20.71
C LYS A 406 31.87 15.27 20.60
N THR A 407 32.05 14.70 19.42
CA THR A 407 32.07 13.24 19.22
C THR A 407 33.28 12.57 19.87
N GLY A 408 34.44 13.25 19.95
CA GLY A 408 35.58 12.80 20.75
C GLY A 408 35.26 12.73 22.26
N LEU A 409 34.55 13.73 22.79
CA LEU A 409 34.08 13.74 24.18
C LEU A 409 33.00 12.68 24.44
N GLU A 410 32.05 12.47 23.53
CA GLU A 410 31.00 11.46 23.64
C GLU A 410 31.60 10.04 23.75
N ARG A 411 32.53 9.68 22.85
CA ARG A 411 33.30 8.41 22.92
C ARG A 411 34.09 8.28 24.23
N THR A 412 34.63 9.39 24.73
CA THR A 412 35.36 9.41 26.01
C THR A 412 34.42 9.16 27.20
N VAL A 413 33.23 9.75 27.21
CA VAL A 413 32.20 9.53 28.24
C VAL A 413 31.70 8.09 28.21
N GLU A 414 31.47 7.51 27.04
CA GLU A 414 31.09 6.12 26.85
C GLU A 414 32.16 5.16 27.42
N LEU A 415 33.41 5.30 27.00
CA LEU A 415 34.52 4.48 27.50
C LEU A 415 34.74 4.63 29.02
N LYS A 416 34.54 5.83 29.58
CA LYS A 416 34.60 6.04 31.04
C LYS A 416 33.42 5.41 31.78
N ARG A 417 32.21 5.41 31.20
CA ARG A 417 31.02 4.73 31.75
C ARG A 417 31.20 3.21 31.76
N ASP A 418 31.76 2.63 30.70
CA ASP A 418 32.11 1.20 30.64
C ASP A 418 33.15 0.80 31.68
N LEU A 419 34.23 1.59 31.82
CA LEU A 419 35.25 1.38 32.85
C LEU A 419 34.66 1.49 34.26
N GLN A 420 33.74 2.45 34.48
CA GLN A 420 33.03 2.60 35.75
C GLN A 420 32.12 1.39 36.03
N GLY A 421 31.41 0.86 35.03
CA GLY A 421 30.61 -0.36 35.15
C GLY A 421 31.46 -1.57 35.53
N LYS A 422 32.60 -1.78 34.85
CA LYS A 422 33.57 -2.84 35.19
C LYS A 422 34.09 -2.70 36.62
N LYS A 423 34.52 -1.50 37.03
CA LYS A 423 34.99 -1.25 38.40
C LYS A 423 33.90 -1.39 39.46
N GLN A 424 32.64 -1.07 39.15
CA GLN A 424 31.51 -1.38 40.04
C GLN A 424 31.28 -2.89 40.17
N GLN A 425 31.48 -3.69 39.13
CA GLN A 425 31.35 -5.15 39.22
C GLN A 425 32.51 -5.77 39.99
N GLU A 426 33.76 -5.34 39.77
CA GLU A 426 34.91 -5.73 40.59
C GLU A 426 34.67 -5.43 42.08
N LEU A 427 34.17 -4.25 42.42
CA LEU A 427 33.82 -3.88 43.80
C LEU A 427 32.69 -4.75 44.40
N ARG A 428 31.74 -5.24 43.58
CA ARG A 428 30.71 -6.20 44.06
C ARG A 428 31.34 -7.56 44.35
N ASN A 429 32.21 -8.05 43.46
CA ASN A 429 32.90 -9.33 43.64
C ASN A 429 33.78 -9.31 44.91
N ILE A 430 34.63 -8.28 45.07
CA ILE A 430 35.50 -8.12 46.24
C ILE A 430 34.68 -8.01 47.53
N ARG A 431 33.53 -7.32 47.53
CA ARG A 431 32.63 -7.28 48.70
C ARG A 431 32.05 -8.65 49.04
N ALA A 432 31.66 -9.44 48.05
CA ALA A 432 31.16 -10.80 48.27
C ALA A 432 32.27 -11.74 48.78
N GLU A 433 33.51 -11.59 48.31
CA GLU A 433 34.67 -12.33 48.80
C GLU A 433 35.01 -11.95 50.25
N LEU A 434 34.98 -10.65 50.60
CA LEU A 434 35.16 -10.18 51.97
C LEU A 434 34.09 -10.73 52.92
N GLN A 435 32.80 -10.73 52.52
CA GLN A 435 31.73 -11.33 53.33
C GLN A 435 31.90 -12.85 53.52
N ARG A 436 32.46 -13.56 52.54
CA ARG A 436 32.79 -14.99 52.67
C ARG A 436 33.99 -15.23 53.59
N LEU A 437 34.98 -14.34 53.59
CA LEU A 437 36.10 -14.37 54.53
C LEU A 437 35.64 -14.06 55.97
N GLU A 438 34.79 -13.06 56.14
CA GLU A 438 34.19 -12.69 57.43
C GLU A 438 33.39 -13.86 58.05
N GLY A 439 32.52 -14.50 57.27
CA GLY A 439 31.80 -15.72 57.67
C GLY A 439 32.67 -16.98 57.80
N SER A 440 33.92 -16.96 57.30
CA SER A 440 34.91 -18.00 57.58
C SER A 440 35.67 -17.72 58.87
N SER A 441 35.93 -16.45 59.20
CA SER A 441 36.55 -16.02 60.44
C SER A 441 35.65 -16.30 61.66
N SER A 442 34.33 -16.10 61.54
CA SER A 442 33.40 -16.47 62.62
C SER A 442 33.41 -17.98 62.88
N ARG A 443 33.51 -18.80 61.82
CA ARG A 443 33.56 -20.26 61.93
C ARG A 443 34.89 -20.79 62.44
N LEU A 444 35.99 -20.10 62.17
CA LEU A 444 37.27 -20.34 62.86
C LEU A 444 37.14 -20.05 64.36
N GLN A 445 36.49 -18.92 64.73
CA GLN A 445 36.27 -18.58 66.14
C GLN A 445 35.37 -19.60 66.87
N GLU A 446 34.37 -20.17 66.19
CA GLU A 446 33.57 -21.29 66.71
C GLU A 446 34.45 -22.53 66.97
N LEU A 447 35.29 -22.93 66.00
CA LEU A 447 36.18 -24.09 66.12
C LEU A 447 37.26 -23.91 67.19
N GLU A 448 37.81 -22.70 67.37
CA GLU A 448 38.73 -22.39 68.47
C GLU A 448 38.06 -22.55 69.84
N ASN A 449 36.80 -22.12 69.98
CA ASN A 449 36.02 -22.28 71.20
C ASN A 449 35.66 -23.76 71.49
N GLU A 450 35.38 -24.56 70.46
CA GLU A 450 35.20 -26.02 70.60
C GLU A 450 36.51 -26.71 71.00
N LEU A 451 37.63 -26.40 70.36
CA LEU A 451 38.95 -26.95 70.69
C LEU A 451 39.32 -26.63 72.14
N ALA A 452 39.25 -25.36 72.54
CA ALA A 452 39.52 -24.92 73.91
C ALA A 452 38.51 -25.45 74.94
N LYS A 453 37.40 -26.05 74.53
CA LYS A 453 36.53 -26.85 75.42
C LYS A 453 37.05 -28.30 75.53
N VAL A 454 37.30 -28.96 74.40
CA VAL A 454 37.80 -30.35 74.37
C VAL A 454 39.12 -30.49 75.12
N GLU A 455 40.02 -29.50 75.03
CA GLU A 455 41.28 -29.47 75.79
C GLU A 455 41.06 -29.41 77.31
N ARG A 456 40.07 -28.64 77.78
CA ARG A 456 39.70 -28.57 79.21
C ARG A 456 39.02 -29.86 79.69
N ASP A 457 38.13 -30.42 78.88
CA ASP A 457 37.47 -31.69 79.19
C ASP A 457 38.52 -32.83 79.27
N LEU A 458 39.51 -32.85 78.38
CA LEU A 458 40.66 -33.76 78.42
C LEU A 458 41.56 -33.53 79.64
N GLN A 459 41.90 -32.28 79.96
CA GLN A 459 42.75 -31.95 81.11
C GLN A 459 42.08 -32.33 82.44
N SER A 460 40.76 -32.15 82.54
CA SER A 460 39.94 -32.61 83.67
C SER A 460 39.97 -34.14 83.79
N ALA A 461 39.78 -34.86 82.68
CA ALA A 461 39.84 -36.32 82.66
C ALA A 461 41.21 -36.84 83.15
N VAL A 462 42.31 -36.24 82.70
CA VAL A 462 43.67 -36.58 83.14
C VAL A 462 43.86 -36.31 84.64
N GLN A 463 43.43 -35.16 85.16
CA GLN A 463 43.56 -34.83 86.58
C GLN A 463 42.67 -35.69 87.49
N SER A 464 41.59 -36.27 86.97
CA SER A 464 40.70 -37.18 87.71
C SER A 464 41.18 -38.64 87.78
N SER A 465 42.27 -39.00 87.09
CA SER A 465 42.76 -40.39 87.00
C SER A 465 44.01 -40.60 87.85
N ASN A 466 43.87 -41.27 89.01
CA ASN A 466 44.99 -41.56 89.91
C ASN A 466 45.79 -42.80 89.45
N VAL A 467 46.46 -42.68 88.30
CA VAL A 467 47.09 -43.78 87.55
C VAL A 467 48.14 -44.55 88.39
N GLU A 468 48.84 -43.87 89.30
CA GLU A 468 49.87 -44.46 90.15
C GLU A 468 49.30 -45.38 91.25
N GLU A 469 48.09 -45.10 91.75
CA GLU A 469 47.43 -45.90 92.78
C GLU A 469 46.94 -47.24 92.20
N LEU A 470 46.35 -47.19 91.00
CA LEU A 470 45.92 -48.37 90.23
C LEU A 470 47.09 -49.26 89.79
N LYS A 471 48.31 -48.71 89.61
CA LYS A 471 49.51 -49.53 89.34
C LYS A 471 49.94 -50.33 90.57
N ALA A 472 49.93 -49.71 91.76
CA ALA A 472 50.34 -50.37 93.00
C ALA A 472 49.43 -51.56 93.35
N GLU A 473 48.12 -51.41 93.19
CA GLU A 473 47.13 -52.47 93.42
C GLU A 473 47.35 -53.68 92.49
N VAL A 474 47.72 -53.44 91.22
CA VAL A 474 48.04 -54.50 90.25
C VAL A 474 49.32 -55.26 90.62
N GLU A 475 50.34 -54.60 91.18
CA GLU A 475 51.56 -55.28 91.65
C GLU A 475 51.37 -56.09 92.95
N GLU A 476 50.45 -55.65 93.82
CA GLU A 476 50.07 -56.38 95.04
C GLU A 476 49.33 -57.69 94.68
N LEU A 477 48.30 -57.61 93.83
CA LEU A 477 47.51 -58.75 93.37
C LEU A 477 48.34 -59.78 92.57
N GLN A 478 49.38 -59.33 91.85
CA GLN A 478 50.31 -60.24 91.17
C GLN A 478 51.19 -61.02 92.15
N ARG A 479 51.59 -60.43 93.29
CA ARG A 479 52.33 -61.12 94.35
C ARG A 479 51.45 -62.17 95.06
N GLU A 480 50.24 -61.79 95.46
CA GLU A 480 49.30 -62.69 96.14
C GLU A 480 48.97 -63.93 95.28
N LYS A 481 48.68 -63.73 93.99
CA LYS A 481 48.48 -64.84 93.04
C LYS A 481 49.67 -65.80 93.00
N ALA A 482 50.90 -65.28 92.98
CA ALA A 482 52.11 -66.10 92.91
C ALA A 482 52.39 -66.91 94.18
N GLU A 483 51.80 -66.54 95.33
CA GLU A 483 51.85 -67.35 96.55
C GLU A 483 50.78 -68.45 96.54
N LEU A 484 49.55 -68.13 96.11
CA LEU A 484 48.48 -69.11 95.95
C LEU A 484 48.85 -70.23 94.95
N ASP A 485 49.48 -69.88 93.81
CA ASP A 485 50.01 -70.85 92.84
C ASP A 485 51.09 -71.79 93.44
N ARG A 486 51.77 -71.39 94.53
CA ARG A 486 52.73 -72.23 95.25
C ARG A 486 52.03 -73.14 96.27
N THR A 487 51.07 -72.62 97.04
CA THR A 487 50.36 -73.42 98.06
C THR A 487 49.53 -74.53 97.42
N GLN A 488 48.90 -74.28 96.26
CA GLN A 488 48.18 -75.32 95.51
C GLN A 488 49.11 -76.49 95.13
N ARG A 489 50.28 -76.20 94.54
CA ARG A 489 51.27 -77.23 94.15
C ARG A 489 51.86 -78.01 95.34
N GLN A 490 51.80 -77.45 96.55
CA GLN A 490 52.18 -78.13 97.78
C GLN A 490 51.09 -79.14 98.17
N LEU A 491 49.82 -78.71 98.18
CA LEU A 491 48.66 -79.54 98.51
C LEU A 491 48.45 -80.69 97.50
N ASP A 492 48.68 -80.47 96.21
CA ASP A 492 48.58 -81.51 95.18
C ASP A 492 49.54 -82.68 95.46
N LYS A 493 50.78 -82.40 95.89
CA LYS A 493 51.77 -83.42 96.28
C LYS A 493 51.39 -84.16 97.55
N GLU A 494 50.84 -83.45 98.53
CA GLU A 494 50.33 -84.06 99.76
C GLU A 494 49.14 -84.99 99.45
N MET A 495 48.30 -84.64 98.47
CA MET A 495 47.18 -85.45 97.99
C MET A 495 47.65 -86.72 97.24
N GLU A 496 48.71 -86.64 96.41
CA GLU A 496 49.34 -87.84 95.84
C GLU A 496 49.86 -88.79 96.93
N MET A 497 50.62 -88.27 97.91
CA MET A 497 51.13 -89.10 99.01
C MET A 497 50.00 -89.71 99.83
N LEU A 498 48.94 -88.95 100.14
CA LEU A 498 47.79 -89.46 100.90
C LEU A 498 47.05 -90.58 100.16
N ASN A 499 46.94 -90.49 98.83
CA ASN A 499 46.39 -91.56 98.00
C ASN A 499 47.26 -92.84 98.08
N THR A 500 48.58 -92.75 97.94
CA THR A 500 49.47 -93.93 98.06
C THR A 500 49.38 -94.58 99.45
N HIS A 501 49.34 -93.79 100.52
CA HIS A 501 49.11 -94.29 101.89
C HIS A 501 47.75 -94.96 102.05
N THR A 502 46.71 -94.44 101.39
CA THR A 502 45.36 -95.04 101.41
C THR A 502 45.35 -96.38 100.70
N THR A 503 45.98 -96.51 99.52
CA THR A 503 46.11 -97.80 98.81
C THR A 503 46.84 -98.84 99.65
N ALA A 504 47.95 -98.48 100.29
CA ALA A 504 48.70 -99.37 101.18
C ALA A 504 47.87 -99.80 102.41
N ARG A 505 47.08 -98.89 102.97
CA ARG A 505 46.20 -99.17 104.13
C ARG A 505 45.12 -100.21 103.80
N THR A 506 44.52 -100.14 102.62
CA THR A 506 43.50 -101.12 102.17
C THR A 506 44.08 -102.53 102.06
N GLN A 507 45.32 -102.68 101.58
CA GLN A 507 46.02 -103.98 101.58
C GLN A 507 46.30 -104.49 103.01
N MET A 508 46.69 -103.58 103.91
CA MET A 508 46.97 -103.90 105.32
C MET A 508 45.72 -104.43 106.05
N ASP A 509 44.54 -103.85 105.78
CA ASP A 509 43.29 -104.26 106.42
C ASP A 509 42.67 -105.53 105.81
N MET A 510 43.05 -105.93 104.59
CA MET A 510 42.82 -107.30 104.09
C MET A 510 43.62 -108.33 104.91
N LEU A 511 44.93 -108.13 105.03
CA LEU A 511 45.82 -109.08 105.74
C LEU A 511 45.46 -109.23 107.24
N LYS A 512 44.88 -108.21 107.86
CA LYS A 512 44.33 -108.30 109.23
C LYS A 512 43.11 -109.24 109.34
N ARG A 513 42.21 -109.26 108.34
CA ARG A 513 41.03 -110.15 108.36
C ARG A 513 41.47 -111.62 108.37
N ASP A 514 42.35 -112.00 107.45
CA ASP A 514 42.90 -113.36 107.36
C ASP A 514 43.53 -113.81 108.69
N LYS A 515 44.27 -112.92 109.35
CA LYS A 515 44.81 -113.17 110.70
C LYS A 515 43.69 -113.47 111.71
N THR A 516 42.66 -112.62 111.79
CA THR A 516 41.59 -112.78 112.78
C THR A 516 40.78 -114.06 112.61
N GLU A 517 40.53 -114.52 111.38
CA GLU A 517 39.84 -115.81 111.16
C GLU A 517 40.64 -117.00 111.69
N LYS A 518 41.98 -116.98 111.57
CA LYS A 518 42.85 -118.05 112.10
C LYS A 518 42.89 -118.05 113.62
N GLU A 519 42.92 -116.89 114.26
CA GLU A 519 42.86 -116.79 115.73
C GLU A 519 41.50 -117.28 116.28
N GLU A 520 40.40 -117.04 115.56
CA GLU A 520 39.05 -117.52 115.92
C GLU A 520 38.94 -119.06 115.86
N GLN A 521 39.57 -119.70 114.86
CA GLN A 521 39.64 -121.16 114.74
C GLN A 521 40.37 -121.79 115.94
N VAL A 522 41.49 -121.20 116.38
CA VAL A 522 42.23 -121.66 117.58
C VAL A 522 41.40 -121.47 118.85
N ARG A 523 40.71 -120.33 119.00
CA ARG A 523 39.89 -120.04 120.19
C ARG A 523 38.73 -121.04 120.37
N LYS A 524 38.06 -121.41 119.27
CA LYS A 524 36.95 -122.40 119.28
C LYS A 524 37.40 -123.81 119.65
N ILE A 525 38.63 -124.21 119.35
CA ILE A 525 39.19 -125.50 119.79
C ILE A 525 39.51 -125.44 121.29
N LYS A 526 40.09 -124.33 121.76
CA LYS A 526 40.55 -124.19 123.14
C LYS A 526 39.41 -124.17 124.18
N SER A 527 38.26 -123.57 123.86
CA SER A 527 37.10 -123.58 124.78
C SER A 527 36.43 -124.96 124.88
N ARG A 528 36.34 -125.69 123.77
CA ARG A 528 35.51 -126.91 123.63
C ARG A 528 35.92 -128.10 124.51
N HIS A 529 37.13 -128.10 125.02
CA HIS A 529 37.69 -129.16 125.87
C HIS A 529 38.24 -128.63 127.21
N SER A 530 37.89 -127.38 127.56
CA SER A 530 38.41 -126.71 128.76
C SER A 530 37.94 -127.39 130.04
N GLU A 531 36.65 -127.70 130.14
CA GLU A 531 36.05 -128.28 131.36
C GLU A 531 36.47 -129.75 131.54
N ASP A 532 36.46 -130.54 130.46
CA ASP A 532 36.95 -131.92 130.44
C ASP A 532 38.38 -132.01 131.02
N LEU A 533 39.31 -131.24 130.45
CA LEU A 533 40.73 -131.27 130.85
C LEU A 533 40.96 -130.74 132.26
N VAL A 534 40.28 -129.65 132.67
CA VAL A 534 40.41 -129.11 134.03
C VAL A 534 39.84 -130.08 135.08
N SER A 535 38.74 -130.78 134.79
CA SER A 535 38.17 -131.77 135.72
C SER A 535 39.07 -133.00 135.93
N LEU A 536 39.83 -133.40 134.90
CA LEU A 536 40.72 -134.57 134.93
C LEU A 536 42.14 -134.31 135.46
N LEU A 537 42.60 -133.04 135.43
CA LEU A 537 43.97 -132.66 135.80
C LEU A 537 44.08 -131.51 136.83
N GLY A 538 42.99 -130.86 137.23
CA GLY A 538 42.99 -129.71 138.15
C GLY A 538 43.45 -128.38 137.52
N HIS A 539 44.18 -128.43 136.40
CA HIS A 539 44.51 -127.27 135.57
C HIS A 539 44.52 -127.64 134.08
N PHE A 540 44.37 -126.66 133.19
CA PHE A 540 44.56 -126.89 131.75
C PHE A 540 46.08 -127.06 131.48
N PRO A 541 46.56 -128.24 131.04
CA PRO A 541 48.00 -128.51 131.07
C PRO A 541 48.79 -127.77 129.99
N ASN A 542 50.06 -127.49 130.29
CA ASN A 542 51.09 -127.27 129.28
C ASN A 542 51.16 -128.50 128.35
N LYS A 543 51.57 -128.30 127.09
CA LYS A 543 51.82 -129.38 126.13
C LYS A 543 52.64 -130.53 126.73
N LYS A 544 53.66 -130.18 127.53
CA LYS A 544 54.57 -131.16 128.17
C LYS A 544 53.89 -131.96 129.29
N GLU A 545 53.09 -131.30 130.12
CA GLU A 545 52.34 -131.93 131.23
C GLU A 545 51.25 -132.88 130.71
N LEU A 546 50.63 -132.56 129.58
CA LEU A 546 49.66 -133.44 128.91
C LEU A 546 50.32 -134.72 128.38
N GLU A 547 51.52 -134.59 127.79
CA GLU A 547 52.34 -135.72 127.31
C GLU A 547 52.74 -136.65 128.49
N ASP A 548 53.20 -136.09 129.60
CA ASP A 548 53.58 -136.84 130.82
C ASP A 548 52.38 -137.57 131.47
N TRP A 549 51.21 -136.92 131.58
CA TRP A 549 50.01 -137.52 132.19
C TRP A 549 49.43 -138.67 131.36
N ILE A 550 49.37 -138.50 130.03
CA ILE A 550 48.92 -139.56 129.10
C ILE A 550 49.83 -140.79 129.23
N TYR A 551 51.15 -140.58 129.32
CA TYR A 551 52.11 -141.66 129.53
C TYR A 551 51.91 -142.38 130.87
N ALA A 552 51.70 -141.63 131.96
CA ALA A 552 51.43 -142.20 133.29
C ALA A 552 50.15 -143.07 133.29
N LYS A 553 49.05 -142.59 132.69
CA LYS A 553 47.80 -143.36 132.60
C LYS A 553 47.90 -144.56 131.66
N SER A 554 48.62 -144.49 130.53
CA SER A 554 48.93 -145.68 129.73
C SER A 554 49.72 -146.73 130.51
N LYS A 555 50.63 -146.34 131.41
CA LYS A 555 51.39 -147.26 132.26
C LYS A 555 50.49 -147.97 133.29
N GLU A 556 49.51 -147.27 133.86
CA GLU A 556 48.52 -147.83 134.78
C GLU A 556 47.51 -148.76 134.09
N ILE A 557 47.05 -148.39 132.89
CA ILE A 557 46.23 -149.24 132.00
C ILE A 557 46.99 -150.53 131.64
N ASN A 558 48.28 -150.43 131.33
CA ASN A 558 49.09 -151.62 131.06
C ASN A 558 49.32 -152.47 132.32
N GLY A 559 49.55 -151.87 133.50
CA GLY A 559 49.70 -152.61 134.76
C GLY A 559 48.43 -153.34 135.20
N THR A 560 47.25 -152.77 134.96
CA THR A 560 45.96 -153.44 135.22
C THR A 560 45.67 -154.53 134.18
N ARG A 561 45.97 -154.29 132.90
CA ARG A 561 45.93 -155.29 131.82
C ARG A 561 46.87 -156.47 132.10
N ASP A 562 48.01 -156.22 132.73
CA ASP A 562 49.00 -157.25 133.09
C ASP A 562 48.63 -158.04 134.37
N ARG A 563 47.84 -157.44 135.29
CA ARG A 563 47.16 -158.21 136.35
C ARG A 563 46.04 -159.09 135.78
N LEU A 564 45.30 -158.61 134.79
CA LEU A 564 44.27 -159.39 134.11
C LEU A 564 44.85 -160.53 133.24
N SER A 565 46.02 -160.34 132.63
CA SER A 565 46.76 -161.40 131.93
C SER A 565 47.33 -162.44 132.92
N LYS A 566 47.84 -162.02 134.08
CA LYS A 566 48.31 -162.93 135.14
C LYS A 566 47.18 -163.71 135.83
N LEU A 567 45.96 -163.17 135.89
CA LEU A 567 44.77 -163.94 136.29
C LEU A 567 44.31 -164.98 135.25
N LYS A 568 44.84 -164.96 134.01
CA LYS A 568 44.74 -166.09 133.07
C LYS A 568 45.84 -167.15 133.25
N LEU A 569 46.88 -166.89 134.04
CA LEU A 569 48.14 -167.65 133.99
C LEU A 569 48.12 -168.98 134.76
N VAL A 570 47.66 -169.01 136.03
CA VAL A 570 47.95 -170.13 136.97
C VAL A 570 46.70 -170.92 137.41
N ARG A 571 45.53 -170.70 136.78
CA ARG A 571 44.40 -171.68 136.85
C ARG A 571 44.37 -172.60 135.62
N SER A 572 44.94 -172.16 134.50
CA SER A 572 45.50 -173.09 133.54
C SER A 572 46.80 -173.62 134.13
N ILE A 573 47.02 -174.95 134.11
CA ILE A 573 48.35 -175.58 134.20
C ILE A 573 49.17 -175.15 135.45
N TYR A 574 49.13 -175.79 136.62
CA TYR A 574 48.71 -177.14 137.07
C TYR A 574 49.33 -178.35 136.34
N MET A 575 50.01 -178.16 135.20
CA MET A 575 50.34 -179.25 134.26
C MET A 575 51.70 -179.12 133.56
N LYS A 576 52.52 -178.12 133.94
CA LYS A 576 53.90 -177.93 133.42
C LYS A 576 54.81 -177.43 134.55
N LEU A 577 55.11 -178.20 135.60
CA LEU A 577 55.61 -179.59 135.63
C LEU A 577 56.79 -179.88 134.67
N HIS A 578 56.95 -179.17 133.55
CA HIS A 578 58.10 -179.27 132.64
C HIS A 578 58.40 -177.94 131.89
N LEU A 579 59.65 -177.47 132.07
CA LEU A 579 60.59 -176.75 131.18
C LEU A 579 60.14 -176.02 129.88
N ARG A 580 60.79 -174.85 129.63
CA ARG A 580 61.35 -174.32 128.33
C ARG A 580 60.36 -174.07 127.13
N ASN A 581 60.62 -173.28 126.09
CA ASN A 581 61.72 -172.37 125.67
C ASN A 581 61.20 -171.32 124.62
N TYR A 582 61.89 -170.16 124.48
CA TYR A 582 62.39 -169.46 123.25
C TYR A 582 61.68 -169.59 121.85
N THR A 583 61.64 -168.62 120.89
CA THR A 583 61.95 -167.16 120.74
C THR A 583 61.61 -166.66 119.30
N LEU A 584 61.72 -165.32 119.02
CA LEU A 584 62.12 -164.68 117.72
C LEU A 584 61.02 -164.52 116.59
N PRO A 585 61.21 -163.79 115.45
CA PRO A 585 61.00 -162.31 115.35
C PRO A 585 60.38 -161.71 114.01
N LEU A 586 60.35 -160.35 113.90
CA LEU A 586 60.63 -159.48 112.71
C LEU A 586 59.58 -159.10 111.59
N VAL A 587 59.88 -157.99 110.85
CA VAL A 587 59.40 -157.49 109.51
C VAL A 587 58.06 -156.66 109.37
N PHE A 588 57.79 -155.73 108.40
CA PHE A 588 58.49 -154.56 107.75
C PHE A 588 57.63 -153.82 106.62
N VAL A 589 57.62 -152.45 106.53
CA VAL A 589 57.95 -151.52 105.36
C VAL A 589 57.06 -151.07 104.10
N PHE A 590 57.17 -149.74 103.69
CA PHE A 590 57.23 -148.96 102.36
C PHE A 590 56.12 -148.51 101.28
N PHE A 591 56.36 -147.30 100.63
CA PHE A 591 56.10 -146.70 99.22
C PHE A 591 54.77 -145.98 98.72
N PHE A 592 54.61 -145.18 97.60
CA PHE A 592 55.35 -144.04 96.88
C PHE A 592 54.66 -143.35 95.58
N LEU A 593 55.04 -142.09 95.14
CA LEU A 593 55.10 -141.41 93.74
C LEU A 593 53.99 -140.57 92.91
N ARG A 594 54.28 -139.29 92.43
CA ARG A 594 54.24 -138.63 91.01
C ARG A 594 53.40 -137.31 90.55
N SER A 595 54.02 -136.27 89.83
CA SER A 595 53.53 -135.14 88.85
C SER A 595 53.29 -133.60 89.29
N VAL A 596 53.07 -132.41 88.56
CA VAL A 596 53.23 -131.61 87.22
C VAL A 596 52.48 -130.16 87.29
N SER A 597 52.44 -128.96 86.56
CA SER A 597 53.13 -127.91 85.60
C SER A 597 52.17 -126.60 85.38
N CYS A 598 52.22 -125.40 84.67
CA CYS A 598 53.00 -124.34 83.84
C CYS A 598 52.06 -123.04 83.50
N LYS A 599 52.20 -121.83 82.80
CA LYS A 599 53.16 -120.81 82.14
C LYS A 599 52.51 -119.45 81.51
N ALA A 600 53.24 -118.28 81.28
CA ALA A 600 53.22 -117.20 80.14
C ALA A 600 52.80 -115.61 80.20
N PRO A 601 53.37 -114.60 79.38
CA PRO A 601 53.23 -113.06 79.43
C PRO A 601 53.32 -112.11 78.10
N VAL A 602 53.47 -110.71 78.14
CA VAL A 602 54.15 -109.68 77.15
C VAL A 602 53.52 -108.21 76.81
N LEU A 603 54.05 -107.31 75.87
CA LEU A 603 54.31 -105.79 75.83
C LEU A 603 53.78 -104.83 74.64
N TYR A 604 53.87 -103.45 74.78
CA TYR A 604 54.43 -102.34 73.86
C TYR A 604 53.68 -101.28 72.90
N LEU A 605 54.14 -99.97 72.92
CA LEU A 605 54.42 -98.83 71.90
C LEU A 605 53.42 -98.33 70.76
N VAL A 606 53.48 -97.14 70.03
CA VAL A 606 54.05 -95.73 70.11
C VAL A 606 53.85 -94.74 68.87
N LEU A 607 54.07 -93.39 68.99
CA LEU A 607 54.39 -92.25 68.00
C LEU A 607 53.33 -91.69 66.95
N VAL A 608 53.54 -90.62 66.11
CA VAL A 608 53.92 -89.13 66.23
C VAL A 608 53.84 -88.32 64.85
N LEU A 609 54.12 -86.98 64.78
CA LEU A 609 54.19 -85.98 63.62
C LEU A 609 52.85 -85.40 63.02
N GLU A 610 52.74 -84.32 62.20
CA GLU A 610 53.35 -82.94 62.10
C GLU A 610 52.68 -82.06 60.96
N SER A 611 52.91 -80.73 60.95
CA SER A 611 53.23 -79.86 59.77
C SER A 611 52.19 -79.12 58.83
N LEU A 612 52.52 -77.82 58.60
CA LEU A 612 52.55 -77.01 57.33
C LEU A 612 51.39 -76.10 56.78
N ILE A 613 51.84 -74.87 56.41
CA ILE A 613 51.56 -74.03 55.20
C ILE A 613 50.46 -72.94 55.19
N SER A 614 50.76 -71.88 54.42
CA SER A 614 50.01 -70.63 54.19
C SER A 614 49.81 -70.38 52.66
N VAL A 615 49.71 -69.10 52.22
CA VAL A 615 49.57 -68.63 50.82
C VAL A 615 48.11 -68.73 50.33
N LEU A 616 47.45 -67.66 49.86
CA LEU A 616 47.95 -66.53 49.06
C LEU A 616 47.40 -65.17 49.56
#